data_AF-A0A7C1KA23-F1
#
_entry.id   AF-A0A7C1KA23-F1
#
_cell.length_a   1.000
_cell.length_b   1.000
_cell.length_c   1.000
_cell.angle_alpha   90.00
_cell.angle_beta   90.00
_cell.angle_gamma   90.00
#
_symmetry.space_group_name_H-M   'P 1'
#
loop_
_entity.id
_entity.type
_entity.pdbx_description
1 polymer ?
#
loop_
_entity_poly.entity_id
_entity_poly.type
_entity_poly.pdbx_seq_one_letter_code
_entity_poly.pdbx_strand_id
1 'polypeptide(L)'
;MRGVLMLLVVLALAASGWSGRAAARQQGAAVRIVDFAFQPESLTVEVGATVTWSQAGQAPHTVTSETRLFDSGRLAAGQTFAFTFTTPGTFAYRCEVHPARMVGTVVVQGSAGGPLPPGSELRGGQGEAVFGDAQARSNQVHLVIQGVQPPAGAAATVWLAAGPGGPQRLGTLALDTRGNATFTYTDGQHRNLIALFDRMTVTAETGTGAQPAGTELLRGEVNAAATVHIRHLLAGIEVTPKSTPLATGLLEQTALAAEHARLARAAVQNNDLAAARLHLEHVVNIVEGERGPNFGDLNHDERRDNPGDGFGVLTYAELAIQHAQLAMDAAPRDETVKLHGGHVITSVRNAVGWAREARDQALPLFRAGNGAALRQPVDGIAALLSQALEGRDVNRDGRIDPVPGEGAAHTAYNHAQLMASITLTAAAVVAPAPAVTPALALTPGPSPVIGRGVAEASGTRLVLIALAGTAAFLLVLVLAAWRLGGRRAR
;
A
#
# COMPACT_ATOMS: atom_id res chain seq x y z
N MET A 1 84.35 26.51 -24.59
CA MET A 1 83.47 27.48 -25.30
C MET A 1 82.13 26.81 -25.57
N ARG A 2 81.02 27.43 -25.10
CA ARG A 2 79.62 27.35 -25.59
C ARG A 2 79.12 25.93 -25.99
N GLY A 3 78.23 25.24 -25.28
CA GLY A 3 77.06 25.65 -24.51
C GLY A 3 75.80 25.18 -25.24
N VAL A 4 74.97 24.32 -24.64
CA VAL A 4 73.53 24.19 -24.91
C VAL A 4 72.86 23.67 -23.63
N LEU A 5 71.97 24.50 -23.09
CA LEU A 5 71.10 24.27 -21.94
C LEU A 5 69.85 23.53 -22.45
N MET A 6 69.52 22.35 -21.91
CA MET A 6 68.29 21.63 -22.27
C MET A 6 67.23 21.92 -21.20
N LEU A 7 66.16 22.60 -21.62
CA LEU A 7 65.01 22.99 -20.82
C LEU A 7 64.06 21.79 -20.67
N LEU A 8 63.95 21.22 -19.47
CA LEU A 8 62.93 20.23 -19.11
C LEU A 8 61.69 20.97 -18.60
N VAL A 9 60.60 20.92 -19.37
CA VAL A 9 59.26 21.35 -18.96
C VAL A 9 58.63 20.20 -18.16
N VAL A 10 58.45 20.39 -16.85
CA VAL A 10 57.65 19.50 -16.00
C VAL A 10 56.21 20.00 -16.03
N LEU A 11 55.31 19.23 -16.65
CA LEU A 11 53.86 19.45 -16.56
C LEU A 11 53.38 18.97 -15.18
N ALA A 12 52.98 19.89 -14.32
CA ALA A 12 52.25 19.59 -13.09
C ALA A 12 50.76 19.38 -13.40
N LEU A 13 50.29 18.13 -13.32
CA LEU A 13 48.88 17.79 -13.32
C LEU A 13 48.30 18.10 -11.92
N ALA A 14 47.54 19.18 -11.82
CA ALA A 14 46.70 19.47 -10.65
C ALA A 14 45.49 18.53 -10.67
N ALA A 15 45.54 17.45 -9.87
CA ALA A 15 44.36 16.66 -9.55
C ALA A 15 43.52 17.45 -8.52
N SER A 16 42.46 18.08 -8.99
CA SER A 16 41.38 18.63 -8.16
C SER A 16 40.76 17.49 -7.35
N GLY A 17 41.00 17.51 -6.03
CA GLY A 17 40.41 16.58 -5.08
C GLY A 17 38.90 16.77 -5.01
N TRP A 18 38.16 15.98 -5.77
CA TRP A 18 36.76 15.72 -5.50
C TRP A 18 36.70 14.86 -4.23
N SER A 19 36.49 15.50 -3.08
CA SER A 19 36.06 14.80 -1.87
C SER A 19 34.64 14.29 -2.08
N GLY A 20 34.49 13.21 -2.83
CA GLY A 20 33.28 12.42 -2.82
C GLY A 20 33.10 11.89 -1.41
N ARG A 21 32.14 12.43 -0.67
CA ARG A 21 31.56 11.70 0.47
C ARG A 21 31.04 10.39 -0.09
N ALA A 22 31.81 9.32 0.05
CA ALA A 22 31.27 7.99 -0.03
C ALA A 22 30.12 7.94 0.98
N ALA A 23 28.89 7.82 0.49
CA ALA A 23 27.75 7.53 1.35
C ALA A 23 28.09 6.22 2.06
N ALA A 24 28.43 6.30 3.34
CA ALA A 24 28.55 5.12 4.17
C ALA A 24 27.23 4.37 4.06
N ARG A 25 27.26 3.15 3.52
CA ARG A 25 26.13 2.23 3.52
C ARG A 25 25.79 2.03 4.99
N GLN A 26 24.74 2.68 5.48
CA GLN A 26 24.20 2.43 6.82
C GLN A 26 24.08 0.92 6.94
N GLN A 27 24.81 0.32 7.89
CA GLN A 27 24.62 -1.09 8.23
C GLN A 27 23.14 -1.22 8.58
N GLY A 28 22.40 -2.08 7.87
CA GLY A 28 20.96 -2.24 8.05
C GLY A 28 20.67 -2.46 9.53
N ALA A 29 19.73 -1.68 10.08
CA ALA A 29 19.38 -1.79 11.48
C ALA A 29 18.81 -3.19 11.73
N ALA A 30 19.37 -3.94 12.68
CA ALA A 30 19.10 -5.36 12.82
C ALA A 30 18.50 -5.69 14.19
N VAL A 31 17.51 -6.58 14.19
CA VAL A 31 16.93 -7.18 15.39
C VAL A 31 17.11 -8.70 15.29
N ARG A 32 17.67 -9.32 16.32
CA ARG A 32 17.72 -10.77 16.43
C ARG A 32 16.51 -11.26 17.20
N ILE A 33 15.84 -12.27 16.67
CA ILE A 33 14.83 -13.03 17.40
C ILE A 33 15.55 -14.22 18.03
N VAL A 34 15.65 -14.23 19.35
CA VAL A 34 16.37 -15.28 20.09
C VAL A 34 15.45 -15.79 21.18
N ASP A 35 15.05 -17.05 21.04
CA ASP A 35 14.06 -17.69 21.91
C ASP A 35 12.83 -16.77 22.04
N PHE A 36 12.39 -16.41 23.25
CA PHE A 36 11.17 -15.62 23.45
C PHE A 36 11.39 -14.08 23.50
N ALA A 37 12.44 -13.55 22.87
CA ALA A 37 12.78 -12.12 22.92
C ALA A 37 13.23 -11.52 21.57
N PHE A 38 12.95 -10.23 21.39
CA PHE A 38 13.56 -9.39 20.36
C PHE A 38 14.79 -8.69 20.93
N GLN A 39 15.91 -8.74 20.22
CA GLN A 39 17.19 -8.18 20.65
C GLN A 39 17.80 -7.25 19.59
N PRO A 40 17.86 -5.92 19.82
CA PRO A 40 17.33 -5.22 20.98
C PRO A 40 15.79 -5.19 20.99
N GLU A 41 15.18 -5.02 22.18
CA GLU A 41 13.73 -4.90 22.33
C GLU A 41 13.21 -3.57 21.75
N SER A 42 13.97 -2.49 21.94
CA SER A 42 13.73 -1.19 21.34
C SER A 42 14.88 -0.81 20.41
N LEU A 43 14.55 -0.46 19.17
CA LEU A 43 15.51 -0.06 18.15
C LEU A 43 15.13 1.33 17.63
N THR A 44 16.08 2.27 17.67
CA THR A 44 15.90 3.60 17.06
C THR A 44 16.60 3.65 15.72
N VAL A 45 15.90 4.12 14.69
CA VAL A 45 16.41 4.26 13.31
C VAL A 45 15.99 5.60 12.71
N GLU A 46 16.63 6.01 11.64
CA GLU A 46 16.20 7.18 10.86
C GLU A 46 15.12 6.80 9.85
N VAL A 47 14.30 7.77 9.45
CA VAL A 47 13.34 7.60 8.37
C VAL A 47 14.04 7.13 7.08
N GLY A 48 13.42 6.17 6.40
CA GLY A 48 13.98 5.47 5.26
C GLY A 48 14.87 4.27 5.63
N ALA A 49 15.10 3.98 6.91
CA ALA A 49 15.85 2.81 7.32
C ALA A 49 15.05 1.51 7.11
N THR A 50 15.74 0.49 6.59
CA THR A 50 15.26 -0.90 6.58
C THR A 50 15.71 -1.59 7.86
N VAL A 51 14.75 -2.06 8.65
CA VAL A 51 15.01 -2.94 9.79
C VAL A 51 14.92 -4.38 9.33
N THR A 52 15.92 -5.20 9.69
CA THR A 52 15.95 -6.64 9.41
C THR A 52 15.86 -7.44 10.70
N TRP A 53 14.80 -8.22 10.85
CA TRP A 53 14.65 -9.21 11.90
C TRP A 53 15.21 -10.55 11.43
N SER A 54 16.09 -11.15 12.21
CA SER A 54 16.67 -12.47 11.91
C SER A 54 16.26 -13.48 12.96
N GLN A 55 15.58 -14.56 12.55
CA GLN A 55 15.26 -15.67 13.43
C GLN A 55 16.52 -16.48 13.75
N ALA A 56 17.10 -16.23 14.92
CA ALA A 56 18.32 -16.88 15.38
C ALA A 56 18.07 -17.88 16.52
N GLY A 57 16.83 -17.98 17.02
CA GLY A 57 16.39 -19.00 17.95
C GLY A 57 15.96 -20.30 17.27
N GLN A 58 15.65 -21.31 18.09
CA GLN A 58 15.13 -22.61 17.61
C GLN A 58 13.61 -22.61 17.46
N ALA A 59 12.91 -21.85 18.31
CA ALA A 59 11.47 -21.71 18.22
C ALA A 59 11.11 -20.74 17.08
N PRO A 60 10.03 -21.02 16.32
CA PRO A 60 9.52 -20.11 15.31
C PRO A 60 8.76 -18.95 15.94
N HIS A 61 8.87 -17.76 15.33
CA HIS A 61 8.25 -16.53 15.81
C HIS A 61 7.76 -15.66 14.65
N THR A 62 6.92 -14.67 14.97
CA THR A 62 6.47 -13.65 14.03
C THR A 62 6.98 -12.28 14.45
N VAL A 63 6.94 -11.33 13.52
CA VAL A 63 7.16 -9.91 13.72
C VAL A 63 5.92 -9.21 13.15
N THR A 64 4.97 -8.92 14.03
CA THR A 64 3.67 -8.40 13.63
C THR A 64 3.42 -7.09 14.37
N SER A 65 3.20 -6.00 13.64
CA SER A 65 2.85 -4.72 14.26
C SER A 65 1.47 -4.78 14.91
N GLU A 66 1.27 -3.98 15.97
CA GLU A 66 0.00 -3.91 16.69
C GLU A 66 -1.20 -3.56 15.79
N THR A 67 -0.92 -2.78 14.75
CA THR A 67 -1.86 -2.26 13.75
C THR A 67 -2.01 -3.16 12.54
N ARG A 68 -1.17 -4.19 12.37
CA ARG A 68 -1.04 -5.02 11.16
C ARG A 68 -0.39 -4.34 9.93
N LEU A 69 0.21 -3.14 10.08
CA LEU A 69 1.09 -2.50 9.07
C LEU A 69 2.07 -3.47 8.41
N PHE A 70 2.69 -4.29 9.25
CA PHE A 70 3.61 -5.32 8.82
C PHE A 70 3.36 -6.58 9.61
N ASP A 71 3.49 -7.70 8.92
CA ASP A 71 3.47 -9.02 9.47
C ASP A 71 4.45 -9.87 8.68
N SER A 72 5.43 -10.45 9.37
CA SER A 72 6.38 -11.35 8.73
C SER A 72 5.76 -12.70 8.34
N GLY A 73 4.59 -13.03 8.89
CA GLY A 73 4.19 -14.42 9.08
C GLY A 73 5.20 -15.16 9.96
N ARG A 74 5.09 -16.48 10.03
CA ARG A 74 6.05 -17.30 10.77
C ARG A 74 7.45 -17.30 10.14
N LEU A 75 8.43 -16.98 10.97
CA LEU A 75 9.86 -17.09 10.67
C LEU A 75 10.45 -18.32 11.39
N ALA A 76 10.89 -19.29 10.60
CA ALA A 76 11.67 -20.44 11.06
C ALA A 76 13.14 -20.08 11.28
N ALA A 77 13.88 -20.95 12.00
CA ALA A 77 15.30 -20.77 12.27
C ALA A 77 16.11 -20.44 11.00
N GLY A 78 16.86 -19.35 11.04
CA GLY A 78 17.67 -18.84 9.93
C GLY A 78 16.94 -17.95 8.93
N GLN A 79 15.61 -17.82 9.02
CA GLN A 79 14.87 -16.90 8.15
C GLN A 79 14.97 -15.45 8.62
N THR A 80 14.78 -14.53 7.69
CA THR A 80 14.82 -13.10 7.96
C THR A 80 13.58 -12.41 7.40
N PHE A 81 13.09 -11.42 8.13
CA PHE A 81 12.07 -10.47 7.67
C PHE A 81 12.68 -9.08 7.63
N ALA A 82 12.32 -8.27 6.64
CA ALA A 82 12.77 -6.90 6.56
C ALA A 82 11.61 -5.96 6.23
N PHE A 83 11.57 -4.81 6.88
CA PHE A 83 10.59 -3.76 6.63
C PHE A 83 11.28 -2.40 6.61
N THR A 84 10.97 -1.58 5.60
CA THR A 84 11.52 -0.22 5.47
C THR A 84 10.53 0.79 6.00
N PHE A 85 10.94 1.54 7.03
CA PHE A 85 10.09 2.56 7.62
C PHE A 85 10.26 3.88 6.90
N THR A 86 9.22 4.32 6.19
CA THR A 86 9.25 5.56 5.39
C THR A 86 8.64 6.75 6.11
N THR A 87 8.09 6.52 7.30
CA THR A 87 7.46 7.56 8.13
C THR A 87 8.08 7.55 9.54
N PRO A 88 8.37 8.74 10.10
CA PRO A 88 8.77 8.85 11.50
C PRO A 88 7.68 8.27 12.40
N GLY A 89 8.08 7.57 13.46
CA GLY A 89 7.17 7.10 14.48
C GLY A 89 7.57 5.90 15.32
N THR A 90 6.70 5.53 16.25
CA THR A 90 6.93 4.43 17.20
C THR A 90 6.05 3.24 16.83
N PHE A 91 6.67 2.25 16.20
CA PHE A 91 5.99 1.07 15.72
C PHE A 91 6.14 -0.04 16.76
N ALA A 92 5.11 -0.23 17.59
CA ALA A 92 5.02 -1.35 18.49
C ALA A 92 4.68 -2.62 17.70
N TYR A 93 5.36 -3.72 18.04
CA TYR A 93 5.13 -5.01 17.43
C TYR A 93 5.30 -6.12 18.45
N ARG A 94 4.76 -7.29 18.13
CA ARG A 94 4.83 -8.48 18.97
C ARG A 94 5.06 -9.73 18.12
N CYS A 95 5.54 -10.78 18.77
CA CYS A 95 5.37 -12.12 18.26
C CYS A 95 3.98 -12.57 18.65
N GLU A 96 3.09 -12.78 17.69
CA GLU A 96 1.72 -13.12 18.04
C GLU A 96 1.55 -14.61 18.45
N VAL A 97 2.56 -15.48 18.28
CA VAL A 97 2.63 -16.80 18.96
C VAL A 97 2.81 -16.63 20.49
N HIS A 98 3.48 -15.55 20.92
CA HIS A 98 3.80 -15.27 22.32
C HIS A 98 3.41 -13.83 22.72
N PRO A 99 2.15 -13.43 22.55
CA PRO A 99 1.76 -12.01 22.47
C PRO A 99 1.91 -11.28 23.81
N ALA A 100 1.84 -11.99 24.93
CA ALA A 100 1.92 -11.41 26.27
C ALA A 100 3.35 -11.13 26.75
N ARG A 101 4.39 -11.73 26.14
CA ARG A 101 5.76 -11.71 26.68
C ARG A 101 6.84 -11.30 25.68
N MET A 102 6.51 -11.27 24.40
CA MET A 102 7.47 -11.03 23.33
C MET A 102 7.01 -9.84 22.50
N VAL A 103 7.35 -8.66 22.99
CA VAL A 103 7.03 -7.35 22.41
C VAL A 103 8.30 -6.62 22.04
N GLY A 104 8.23 -5.74 21.05
CA GLY A 104 9.33 -4.91 20.63
C GLY A 104 8.82 -3.57 20.10
N THR A 105 9.74 -2.63 19.90
CA THR A 105 9.42 -1.30 19.39
C THR A 105 10.48 -0.80 18.44
N VAL A 106 10.08 -0.35 17.26
CA VAL A 106 10.94 0.44 16.37
C VAL A 106 10.57 1.91 16.51
N VAL A 107 11.53 2.75 16.89
CA VAL A 107 11.38 4.21 16.91
C VAL A 107 12.07 4.78 15.68
N VAL A 108 11.31 5.31 14.76
CA VAL A 108 11.79 5.93 13.51
C VAL A 108 11.82 7.44 13.74
N GLN A 109 13.01 8.01 13.75
CA GLN A 109 13.21 9.44 13.88
C GLN A 109 13.09 10.09 12.50
N GLY A 110 12.49 11.28 12.45
CA GLY A 110 12.54 12.08 11.24
C GLY A 110 13.98 12.53 11.04
N SER A 111 14.51 12.35 9.84
CA SER A 111 15.79 12.97 9.51
C SER A 111 15.61 14.48 9.66
N ALA A 112 16.53 15.13 10.36
CA ALA A 112 16.66 16.58 10.36
C ALA A 112 17.06 17.04 8.94
N GLY A 113 16.10 17.02 8.01
CA GLY A 113 16.30 17.21 6.58
C GLY A 113 16.07 18.67 6.18
N GLY A 114 17.17 19.43 6.06
CA GLY A 114 17.22 20.78 5.48
C GLY A 114 16.68 21.89 6.41
N PRO A 115 17.12 23.16 6.26
CA PRO A 115 16.54 24.24 7.02
C PRO A 115 15.05 24.33 6.67
N LEU A 116 14.19 23.96 7.63
CA LEU A 116 12.80 24.39 7.62
C LEU A 116 12.79 25.92 7.48
N PRO A 117 11.80 26.51 6.81
CA PRO A 117 11.59 27.95 6.87
C PRO A 117 11.64 28.40 8.34
N PRO A 118 12.35 29.48 8.69
CA PRO A 118 12.40 29.98 10.06
C PRO A 118 10.97 30.19 10.59
N GLY A 119 10.58 29.41 11.59
CA GLY A 119 9.25 29.48 12.23
C GLY A 119 8.35 28.25 12.05
N SER A 120 8.70 27.26 11.22
CA SER A 120 7.93 26.01 11.14
C SER A 120 8.27 25.05 12.30
N GLU A 121 7.32 24.78 13.18
CA GLU A 121 7.40 23.69 14.17
C GLU A 121 6.67 22.46 13.64
N LEU A 122 7.34 21.31 13.57
CA LEU A 122 6.65 20.02 13.47
C LEU A 122 6.00 19.75 14.82
N ARG A 123 4.68 19.88 14.92
CA ARG A 123 3.93 19.31 16.05
C ARG A 123 3.81 17.82 15.79
N GLY A 124 4.82 17.10 16.29
CA GLY A 124 5.03 15.68 16.06
C GLY A 124 3.81 14.84 16.44
N GLY A 125 3.56 13.83 15.63
CA GLY A 125 2.54 12.82 15.82
C GLY A 125 2.49 11.96 14.56
N GLN A 126 2.10 10.71 14.72
CA GLN A 126 1.77 9.85 13.59
C GLN A 126 0.54 9.04 13.90
N GLY A 127 0.02 8.39 12.88
CA GLY A 127 -0.97 7.36 13.07
C GLY A 127 -0.96 6.35 11.94
N GLU A 128 -1.77 5.33 12.13
CA GLU A 128 -2.00 4.30 11.14
C GLU A 128 -3.46 3.90 11.18
N ALA A 129 -4.09 3.91 10.02
CA ALA A 129 -5.46 3.47 9.83
C ALA A 129 -5.49 2.22 8.97
N VAL A 130 -6.13 1.18 9.48
CA VAL A 130 -6.32 -0.10 8.80
C VAL A 130 -7.81 -0.35 8.60
N PHE A 131 -8.18 -0.72 7.39
CA PHE A 131 -9.55 -1.06 7.04
C PHE A 131 -9.84 -2.53 7.34
N GLY A 132 -11.09 -2.82 7.68
CA GLY A 132 -11.53 -4.17 7.96
C GLY A 132 -13.04 -4.32 7.88
N ASP A 133 -13.49 -5.53 8.17
CA ASP A 133 -14.89 -5.89 8.22
C ASP A 133 -15.46 -5.69 9.63
N ALA A 134 -16.70 -5.24 9.71
CA ALA A 134 -17.55 -5.42 10.88
C ALA A 134 -18.80 -6.19 10.49
N GLN A 135 -19.94 -5.54 10.38
CA GLN A 135 -21.18 -6.15 9.89
C GLN A 135 -21.23 -6.25 8.36
N ALA A 136 -20.33 -5.55 7.67
CA ALA A 136 -20.23 -5.55 6.21
C ALA A 136 -18.77 -5.50 5.76
N ARG A 137 -18.54 -5.76 4.47
CA ARG A 137 -17.20 -5.78 3.87
C ARG A 137 -16.58 -4.39 3.86
N SER A 138 -15.38 -4.26 4.40
CA SER A 138 -14.58 -3.04 4.43
C SER A 138 -15.32 -1.82 5.01
N ASN A 139 -16.24 -2.04 5.95
CA ASN A 139 -17.06 -0.98 6.55
C ASN A 139 -16.51 -0.47 7.89
N GLN A 140 -15.35 -0.95 8.32
CA GLN A 140 -14.69 -0.51 9.55
C GLN A 140 -13.30 0.03 9.26
N VAL A 141 -12.87 1.02 10.03
CA VAL A 141 -11.49 1.49 10.09
C VAL A 141 -11.03 1.54 11.54
N HIS A 142 -9.86 0.96 11.79
CA HIS A 142 -9.16 1.01 13.07
C HIS A 142 -7.96 1.94 12.95
N LEU A 143 -7.88 2.94 13.82
CA LEU A 143 -6.87 3.99 13.82
C LEU A 143 -6.10 3.95 15.13
N VAL A 144 -4.77 3.86 15.03
CA VAL A 144 -3.86 4.06 16.15
C VAL A 144 -3.09 5.35 15.93
N ILE A 145 -3.05 6.20 16.94
CA ILE A 145 -2.37 7.50 16.91
C ILE A 145 -1.40 7.57 18.07
N GLN A 146 -0.28 8.26 17.84
CA GLN A 146 0.75 8.48 18.83
C GLN A 146 1.25 9.92 18.79
N GLY A 147 1.49 10.48 19.98
CA GLY A 147 2.16 11.77 20.15
C GLY A 147 1.36 13.01 19.73
N VAL A 148 0.07 12.89 19.40
CA VAL A 148 -0.73 14.03 18.93
C VAL A 148 -1.11 14.96 20.08
N GLN A 149 -0.78 16.24 19.94
CA GLN A 149 -1.08 17.28 20.93
C GLN A 149 -1.90 18.41 20.32
N PRO A 150 -3.24 18.38 20.43
CA PRO A 150 -4.07 19.48 19.98
C PRO A 150 -3.83 20.74 20.84
N PRO A 151 -4.00 21.95 20.28
CA PRO A 151 -3.98 23.19 21.05
C PRO A 151 -4.98 23.17 22.22
N ALA A 152 -4.68 23.93 23.28
CA ALA A 152 -5.57 24.02 24.44
C ALA A 152 -7.00 24.45 24.03
N GLY A 153 -7.99 23.69 24.48
CA GLY A 153 -9.40 23.92 24.15
C GLY A 153 -9.86 23.32 22.81
N ALA A 154 -8.95 22.73 22.02
CA ALA A 154 -9.29 21.99 20.82
C ALA A 154 -9.29 20.48 21.07
N ALA A 155 -10.14 19.75 20.36
CA ALA A 155 -10.22 18.31 20.38
C ALA A 155 -9.78 17.73 19.02
N ALA A 156 -8.96 16.69 19.05
CA ALA A 156 -8.51 16.01 17.84
C ALA A 156 -9.66 15.20 17.22
N THR A 157 -10.08 15.56 16.01
CA THR A 157 -11.22 14.95 15.30
C THR A 157 -10.73 14.25 14.04
N VAL A 158 -11.23 13.04 13.78
CA VAL A 158 -10.87 12.20 12.64
C VAL A 158 -11.86 12.40 11.50
N TRP A 159 -11.34 12.45 10.28
CA TRP A 159 -12.10 12.61 9.05
C TRP A 159 -11.62 11.64 7.97
N LEU A 160 -12.56 11.12 7.18
CA LEU A 160 -12.27 10.50 5.89
C LEU A 160 -12.66 11.46 4.77
N ALA A 161 -11.92 11.45 3.67
CA ALA A 161 -12.24 12.22 2.48
C ALA A 161 -11.96 11.39 1.22
N ALA A 162 -12.72 11.69 0.18
CA ALA A 162 -12.69 11.02 -1.11
C ALA A 162 -12.23 12.03 -2.16
N GLY A 163 -10.93 12.24 -2.37
CA GLY A 163 -10.48 13.34 -3.24
C GLY A 163 -11.26 14.67 -3.00
N PRO A 164 -11.89 15.28 -4.02
CA PRO A 164 -12.72 16.49 -3.86
C PRO A 164 -14.14 16.26 -3.28
N GLY A 165 -14.55 15.02 -2.99
CA GLY A 165 -15.90 14.61 -2.58
C GLY A 165 -16.35 15.00 -1.18
N GLY A 166 -15.58 15.83 -0.48
CA GLY A 166 -15.91 16.36 0.84
C GLY A 166 -15.53 15.42 2.00
N PRO A 167 -15.30 15.98 3.20
CA PRO A 167 -14.91 15.22 4.38
C PRO A 167 -16.13 14.63 5.11
N GLN A 168 -16.02 13.36 5.51
CA GLN A 168 -16.90 12.67 6.44
C GLN A 168 -16.27 12.70 7.84
N ARG A 169 -17.02 13.19 8.83
CA ARG A 169 -16.60 13.19 10.24
C ARG A 169 -16.76 11.79 10.83
N LEU A 170 -15.69 11.25 11.43
CA LEU A 170 -15.71 9.92 12.05
C LEU A 170 -15.95 10.02 13.56
N GLY A 171 -15.29 10.98 14.22
CA GLY A 171 -15.39 11.16 15.66
C GLY A 171 -14.23 11.93 16.27
N THR A 172 -14.32 12.17 17.57
CA THR A 172 -13.27 12.83 18.37
C THR A 172 -12.43 11.76 19.07
N LEU A 173 -11.10 11.94 19.08
CA LEU A 173 -10.16 11.05 19.73
C LEU A 173 -10.14 11.28 21.25
N ALA A 174 -10.10 10.19 22.01
CA ALA A 174 -9.78 10.20 23.43
C ALA A 174 -8.26 10.01 23.60
N LEU A 175 -7.52 11.12 23.64
CA LEU A 175 -6.06 11.09 23.77
C LEU A 175 -5.63 10.87 25.23
N ASP A 176 -4.61 10.04 25.44
CA ASP A 176 -3.94 9.89 26.73
C ASP A 176 -2.99 11.08 27.01
N THR A 177 -2.34 11.07 28.18
CA THR A 177 -1.39 12.13 28.59
C THR A 177 -0.15 12.25 27.70
N ARG A 178 0.13 11.24 26.88
CA ARG A 178 1.23 11.20 25.91
C ARG A 178 0.76 11.54 24.49
N GLY A 179 -0.53 11.85 24.30
CA GLY A 179 -1.10 12.13 22.99
C GLY A 179 -1.36 10.88 22.14
N ASN A 180 -1.47 9.70 22.75
CA ASN A 180 -1.81 8.47 22.05
C ASN A 180 -3.32 8.21 22.11
N ALA A 181 -3.86 7.60 21.06
CA ALA A 181 -5.24 7.13 21.04
C ALA A 181 -5.38 5.90 20.15
N THR A 182 -6.35 5.06 20.50
CA THR A 182 -6.89 4.04 19.62
C THR A 182 -8.34 4.38 19.34
N PHE A 183 -8.75 4.32 18.08
CA PHE A 183 -10.06 4.73 17.62
C PHE A 183 -10.58 3.75 16.57
N THR A 184 -11.83 3.32 16.72
CA THR A 184 -12.50 2.45 15.75
C THR A 184 -13.76 3.13 15.27
N TYR A 185 -13.92 3.21 13.95
CA TYR A 185 -15.15 3.68 13.33
C TYR A 185 -15.74 2.58 12.46
N THR A 186 -17.05 2.37 12.62
CA THR A 186 -17.84 1.47 11.76
C THR A 186 -18.91 2.27 11.06
N ASP A 187 -18.97 2.17 9.74
CA ASP A 187 -19.99 2.82 8.92
C ASP A 187 -21.34 2.12 9.15
N GLY A 188 -22.25 2.84 9.81
CA GLY A 188 -23.60 2.35 10.12
C GLY A 188 -24.51 2.21 8.89
N GLN A 189 -24.08 2.69 7.72
CA GLN A 189 -24.75 2.45 6.44
C GLN A 189 -24.19 1.23 5.69
N HIS A 190 -23.26 0.49 6.31
CA HIS A 190 -22.64 -0.70 5.75
C HIS A 190 -21.91 -0.46 4.42
N ARG A 191 -21.45 0.77 4.18
CA ARG A 191 -20.75 1.11 2.94
C ARG A 191 -19.29 0.67 3.01
N ASN A 192 -18.75 0.29 1.86
CA ASN A 192 -17.33 -0.01 1.72
C ASN A 192 -16.51 1.30 1.78
N LEU A 193 -15.74 1.48 2.86
CA LEU A 193 -14.97 2.70 3.10
C LEU A 193 -13.79 2.85 2.13
N ILE A 194 -13.21 1.74 1.66
CA ILE A 194 -12.10 1.75 0.67
C ILE A 194 -12.60 2.17 -0.71
N ALA A 195 -13.85 1.81 -1.04
CA ALA A 195 -14.51 2.25 -2.27
C ALA A 195 -14.75 3.76 -2.28
N LEU A 196 -15.10 4.31 -1.12
CA LEU A 196 -15.54 5.70 -0.99
C LEU A 196 -14.38 6.66 -0.74
N PHE A 197 -13.45 6.33 0.15
CA PHE A 197 -12.46 7.26 0.67
C PHE A 197 -11.04 6.83 0.30
N ASP A 198 -10.15 7.81 0.21
CA ASP A 198 -8.72 7.61 -0.07
C ASP A 198 -7.83 8.39 0.89
N ARG A 199 -8.37 9.36 1.63
CA ARG A 199 -7.59 10.20 2.54
C ARG A 199 -8.18 10.19 3.94
N MET A 200 -7.30 10.20 4.94
CA MET A 200 -7.64 10.44 6.33
C MET A 200 -6.93 11.69 6.84
N THR A 201 -7.64 12.51 7.59
CA THR A 201 -7.07 13.65 8.31
C THR A 201 -7.50 13.66 9.76
N VAL A 202 -6.66 14.21 10.62
CA VAL A 202 -6.97 14.51 12.01
C VAL A 202 -6.81 16.00 12.19
N THR A 203 -7.83 16.70 12.68
CA THR A 203 -7.80 18.17 12.86
C THR A 203 -8.07 18.56 14.30
N ALA A 204 -7.55 19.70 14.72
CA ALA A 204 -7.80 20.32 16.02
C ALA A 204 -9.07 21.16 15.98
N GLU A 205 -10.22 20.58 16.36
CA GLU A 205 -11.52 21.23 16.27
C GLU A 205 -11.97 21.81 17.62
N THR A 206 -12.56 23.00 17.61
CA THR A 206 -13.23 23.61 18.79
C THR A 206 -14.74 23.39 18.78
N GLY A 207 -15.29 22.80 17.70
CA GLY A 207 -16.72 22.56 17.53
C GLY A 207 -17.02 21.19 16.92
N THR A 208 -18.32 20.92 16.68
CA THR A 208 -18.83 19.64 16.18
C THR A 208 -19.38 19.76 14.76
N GLY A 209 -18.86 20.71 13.97
CA GLY A 209 -19.33 20.96 12.60
C GLY A 209 -19.19 19.73 11.70
N ALA A 210 -19.96 19.68 10.62
CA ALA A 210 -19.90 18.61 9.61
C ALA A 210 -18.71 18.76 8.65
N GLN A 211 -17.90 19.81 8.80
CA GLN A 211 -16.72 20.11 7.98
C GLN A 211 -15.55 20.46 8.90
N PRO A 212 -14.30 20.12 8.52
CA PRO A 212 -13.11 20.51 9.27
C PRO A 212 -12.92 22.03 9.18
N ALA A 213 -12.83 22.67 10.35
CA ALA A 213 -12.56 24.10 10.47
C ALA A 213 -11.24 24.36 11.24
N GLY A 214 -10.74 23.34 11.92
CA GLY A 214 -9.53 23.36 12.72
C GLY A 214 -8.25 23.18 11.91
N THR A 215 -7.11 23.34 12.60
CA THR A 215 -5.79 23.07 12.03
C THR A 215 -5.60 21.56 11.83
N GLU A 216 -5.08 21.16 10.67
CA GLU A 216 -4.70 19.77 10.41
C GLU A 216 -3.51 19.38 11.31
N LEU A 217 -3.68 18.31 12.08
CA LEU A 217 -2.67 17.73 12.96
C LEU A 217 -1.96 16.58 12.24
N LEU A 218 -2.74 15.67 11.66
CA LEU A 218 -2.23 14.52 10.91
C LEU A 218 -2.93 14.40 9.56
N ARG A 219 -2.21 13.84 8.58
CA ARG A 219 -2.77 13.47 7.29
C ARG A 219 -2.10 12.23 6.72
N GLY A 220 -2.87 11.46 5.96
CA GLY A 220 -2.38 10.34 5.17
C GLY A 220 -3.38 10.00 4.07
N GLU A 221 -2.92 9.33 3.04
CA GLU A 221 -3.77 8.83 1.95
C GLU A 221 -3.31 7.44 1.51
N VAL A 222 -4.25 6.65 0.97
CA VAL A 222 -3.94 5.42 0.26
C VAL A 222 -3.10 5.79 -0.95
N ASN A 223 -2.10 4.96 -1.27
CA ASN A 223 -1.19 5.22 -2.37
C ASN A 223 -1.95 5.44 -3.69
N ALA A 224 -1.97 6.68 -4.19
CA ALA A 224 -2.78 7.07 -5.34
C ALA A 224 -2.50 6.23 -6.61
N ALA A 225 -1.27 5.75 -6.79
CA ALA A 225 -0.90 4.91 -7.93
C ALA A 225 -1.45 3.48 -7.81
N ALA A 226 -1.54 2.94 -6.59
CA ALA A 226 -2.05 1.60 -6.34
C ALA A 226 -3.58 1.55 -6.13
N THR A 227 -4.21 2.66 -5.73
CA THR A 227 -5.63 2.72 -5.32
C THR A 227 -6.59 2.10 -6.34
N VAL A 228 -6.36 2.30 -7.64
CA VAL A 228 -7.23 1.71 -8.67
C VAL A 228 -7.22 0.18 -8.62
N HIS A 229 -6.05 -0.44 -8.44
CA HIS A 229 -5.92 -1.90 -8.39
C HIS A 229 -6.39 -2.47 -7.04
N ILE A 230 -6.16 -1.75 -5.95
CA ILE A 230 -6.72 -2.09 -4.62
C ILE A 230 -8.25 -2.06 -4.67
N ARG A 231 -8.86 -1.08 -5.34
CA ARG A 231 -10.32 -1.03 -5.53
C ARG A 231 -10.85 -2.12 -6.44
N HIS A 232 -10.10 -2.57 -7.45
CA HIS A 232 -10.50 -3.76 -8.22
C HIS A 232 -10.54 -5.02 -7.33
N LEU A 233 -9.66 -5.13 -6.34
CA LEU A 233 -9.69 -6.26 -5.38
C LEU A 233 -10.90 -6.19 -4.43
N LEU A 234 -11.31 -5.00 -3.98
CA LEU A 234 -12.21 -4.85 -2.82
C LEU A 234 -13.52 -4.08 -3.04
N ALA A 235 -13.59 -3.24 -4.07
CA ALA A 235 -14.72 -2.33 -4.32
C ALA A 235 -15.51 -2.68 -5.59
N GLY A 236 -14.85 -3.18 -6.63
CA GLY A 236 -15.50 -3.71 -7.82
C GLY A 236 -14.69 -3.51 -9.10
N ILE A 237 -15.04 -4.28 -10.14
CA ILE A 237 -14.41 -4.20 -11.48
C ILE A 237 -15.38 -4.69 -12.56
N GLU A 238 -15.54 -3.92 -13.64
CA GLU A 238 -16.58 -4.14 -14.67
C GLU A 238 -16.52 -5.51 -15.39
N VAL A 239 -15.34 -6.14 -15.43
CA VAL A 239 -15.16 -7.43 -16.12
C VAL A 239 -15.85 -8.60 -15.40
N THR A 240 -16.20 -8.42 -14.12
CA THR A 240 -16.83 -9.46 -13.28
C THR A 240 -18.35 -9.34 -13.29
N PRO A 241 -19.09 -10.43 -12.98
CA PRO A 241 -20.54 -10.36 -12.81
C PRO A 241 -20.92 -9.32 -11.75
N LYS A 242 -21.86 -8.43 -12.11
CA LYS A 242 -22.36 -7.36 -11.23
C LYS A 242 -21.26 -6.45 -10.66
N SER A 243 -20.12 -6.35 -11.34
CA SER A 243 -18.93 -5.62 -10.86
C SER A 243 -18.41 -6.10 -9.50
N THR A 244 -18.56 -7.39 -9.20
CA THR A 244 -18.06 -8.03 -7.97
C THR A 244 -16.55 -7.79 -7.79
N PRO A 245 -16.08 -7.39 -6.60
CA PRO A 245 -14.65 -7.22 -6.34
C PRO A 245 -13.90 -8.55 -6.45
N LEU A 246 -12.65 -8.54 -6.95
CA LEU A 246 -11.94 -9.78 -7.26
C LEU A 246 -11.68 -10.68 -6.03
N ALA A 247 -11.24 -10.09 -4.92
CA ALA A 247 -10.99 -10.85 -3.70
C ALA A 247 -12.30 -11.34 -3.05
N THR A 248 -13.37 -10.53 -3.14
CA THR A 248 -14.71 -10.90 -2.66
C THR A 248 -15.31 -12.03 -3.49
N GLY A 249 -15.25 -11.95 -4.82
CA GLY A 249 -15.75 -12.98 -5.71
C GLY A 249 -14.97 -14.30 -5.58
N LEU A 250 -13.64 -14.23 -5.43
CA LEU A 250 -12.83 -15.40 -5.08
C LEU A 250 -13.33 -16.05 -3.79
N LEU A 251 -13.53 -15.26 -2.74
CA LEU A 251 -13.98 -15.74 -1.46
C LEU A 251 -15.38 -16.37 -1.52
N GLU A 252 -16.34 -15.68 -2.13
CA GLU A 252 -17.74 -16.12 -2.22
C GLU A 252 -17.91 -17.35 -3.10
N GLN A 253 -17.27 -17.40 -4.27
CA GLN A 253 -17.36 -18.56 -5.15
C GLN A 253 -16.63 -19.78 -4.56
N THR A 254 -15.51 -19.57 -3.84
CA THR A 254 -14.82 -20.67 -3.15
C THR A 254 -15.68 -21.22 -2.00
N ALA A 255 -16.34 -20.34 -1.24
CA ALA A 255 -17.27 -20.75 -0.19
C ALA A 255 -18.46 -21.54 -0.75
N LEU A 256 -19.01 -21.10 -1.89
CA LEU A 256 -20.11 -21.81 -2.55
C LEU A 256 -19.68 -23.20 -3.05
N ALA A 257 -18.49 -23.32 -3.65
CA ALA A 257 -17.94 -24.61 -4.05
C ALA A 257 -17.73 -25.54 -2.84
N ALA A 258 -17.18 -25.02 -1.73
CA ALA A 258 -17.01 -25.77 -0.49
C ALA A 258 -18.33 -26.27 0.08
N GLU A 259 -19.38 -25.44 0.05
CA GLU A 259 -20.73 -25.84 0.49
C GLU A 259 -21.30 -26.96 -0.39
N HIS A 260 -21.16 -26.86 -1.72
CA HIS A 260 -21.61 -27.94 -2.60
C HIS A 260 -20.83 -29.24 -2.41
N ALA A 261 -19.52 -29.19 -2.14
CA ALA A 261 -18.78 -30.40 -1.78
C ALA A 261 -19.27 -31.02 -0.46
N ARG A 262 -19.67 -30.19 0.52
CA ARG A 262 -20.27 -30.66 1.77
C ARG A 262 -21.65 -31.30 1.56
N LEU A 263 -22.45 -30.74 0.65
CA LEU A 263 -23.74 -31.31 0.24
C LEU A 263 -23.56 -32.63 -0.52
N ALA A 264 -22.57 -32.72 -1.42
CA ALA A 264 -22.20 -33.97 -2.08
C ALA A 264 -21.83 -35.05 -1.05
N ARG A 265 -21.02 -34.69 -0.03
CA ARG A 265 -20.67 -35.60 1.07
C ARG A 265 -21.90 -36.09 1.83
N ALA A 266 -22.82 -35.18 2.17
CA ALA A 266 -24.06 -35.55 2.85
C ALA A 266 -24.95 -36.48 2.00
N ALA A 267 -25.05 -36.22 0.69
CA ALA A 267 -25.78 -37.08 -0.24
C ALA A 267 -25.20 -38.49 -0.31
N VAL A 268 -23.86 -38.62 -0.37
CA VAL A 268 -23.19 -39.92 -0.34
C VAL A 268 -23.49 -40.68 0.97
N GLN A 269 -23.49 -39.99 2.13
CA GLN A 269 -23.83 -40.60 3.42
C GLN A 269 -25.28 -41.10 3.46
N ASN A 270 -26.18 -40.43 2.75
CA ASN A 270 -27.59 -40.80 2.60
C ASN A 270 -27.84 -41.84 1.49
N ASN A 271 -26.79 -42.34 0.83
CA ASN A 271 -26.87 -43.23 -0.34
C ASN A 271 -27.63 -42.62 -1.54
N ASP A 272 -27.64 -41.28 -1.65
CA ASP A 272 -28.24 -40.57 -2.78
C ASP A 272 -27.17 -40.24 -3.84
N LEU A 273 -27.00 -41.17 -4.79
CA LEU A 273 -26.01 -41.04 -5.86
C LEU A 273 -26.33 -39.89 -6.82
N ALA A 274 -27.61 -39.63 -7.08
CA ALA A 274 -28.02 -38.57 -8.00
C ALA A 274 -27.70 -37.19 -7.41
N ALA A 275 -28.09 -36.95 -6.16
CA ALA A 275 -27.77 -35.69 -5.48
C ALA A 275 -26.25 -35.52 -5.29
N ALA A 276 -25.50 -36.60 -5.03
CA ALA A 276 -24.04 -36.54 -4.94
C ALA A 276 -23.41 -36.07 -6.26
N ARG A 277 -23.87 -36.60 -7.41
CA ARG A 277 -23.38 -36.20 -8.73
C ARG A 277 -23.78 -34.77 -9.10
N LEU A 278 -25.02 -34.37 -8.81
CA LEU A 278 -25.46 -32.99 -9.00
C LEU A 278 -24.54 -32.00 -8.26
N HIS A 279 -24.26 -32.26 -6.99
CA HIS A 279 -23.41 -31.37 -6.22
C HIS A 279 -21.93 -31.43 -6.62
N LEU A 280 -21.43 -32.56 -7.13
CA LEU A 280 -20.11 -32.64 -7.75
C LEU A 280 -20.05 -31.83 -9.06
N GLU A 281 -21.12 -31.81 -9.85
CA GLU A 281 -21.22 -30.97 -11.05
C GLU A 281 -21.13 -29.49 -10.67
N HIS A 282 -21.92 -29.08 -9.67
CA HIS A 282 -21.85 -27.71 -9.15
C HIS A 282 -20.42 -27.34 -8.72
N VAL A 283 -19.71 -28.24 -8.02
CA VAL A 283 -18.31 -28.02 -7.62
C VAL A 283 -17.43 -27.72 -8.84
N VAL A 284 -17.48 -28.56 -9.87
CA VAL A 284 -16.66 -28.35 -11.08
C VAL A 284 -17.05 -27.04 -11.78
N ASN A 285 -18.36 -26.79 -11.96
CA ASN A 285 -18.87 -25.62 -12.67
C ASN A 285 -18.56 -24.30 -11.94
N ILE A 286 -18.62 -24.28 -10.60
CA ILE A 286 -18.23 -23.10 -9.80
C ILE A 286 -16.71 -22.89 -9.82
N VAL A 287 -15.91 -23.96 -9.75
CA VAL A 287 -14.44 -23.81 -9.75
C VAL A 287 -13.95 -23.30 -11.09
N GLU A 288 -14.42 -23.89 -12.19
CA GLU A 288 -14.01 -23.56 -13.57
C GLU A 288 -14.61 -22.25 -14.07
N GLY A 289 -15.88 -21.98 -13.77
CA GLY A 289 -16.67 -20.96 -14.46
C GLY A 289 -17.06 -21.39 -15.88
N GLU A 290 -17.97 -20.65 -16.51
CA GLU A 290 -18.60 -21.01 -17.79
C GLU A 290 -17.65 -21.08 -18.98
N ARG A 291 -16.49 -20.43 -18.87
CA ARG A 291 -15.45 -20.45 -19.91
C ARG A 291 -14.41 -21.55 -19.69
N GLY A 292 -14.48 -22.26 -18.56
CA GLY A 292 -13.54 -23.31 -18.23
C GLY A 292 -13.78 -24.57 -19.05
N PRO A 293 -12.73 -25.34 -19.36
CA PRO A 293 -12.80 -26.48 -20.28
C PRO A 293 -13.66 -27.64 -19.78
N ASN A 294 -13.90 -27.73 -18.48
CA ASN A 294 -14.70 -28.79 -17.85
C ASN A 294 -16.11 -28.34 -17.45
N PHE A 295 -16.51 -27.12 -17.79
CA PHE A 295 -17.86 -26.64 -17.50
C PHE A 295 -18.91 -27.37 -18.36
N GLY A 296 -19.99 -27.83 -17.73
CA GLY A 296 -21.11 -28.41 -18.46
C GLY A 296 -22.01 -29.32 -17.61
N ASP A 297 -22.79 -30.12 -18.33
CA ASP A 297 -23.64 -31.20 -17.81
C ASP A 297 -22.74 -32.45 -17.65
N LEU A 298 -22.26 -32.66 -16.43
CA LEU A 298 -21.32 -33.71 -16.05
C LEU A 298 -22.05 -34.92 -15.47
N ASN A 299 -23.22 -34.71 -14.87
CA ASN A 299 -24.04 -35.78 -14.31
C ASN A 299 -24.96 -36.46 -15.36
N HIS A 300 -25.05 -35.90 -16.57
CA HIS A 300 -25.86 -36.33 -17.70
C HIS A 300 -27.36 -36.34 -17.43
N ASP A 301 -27.86 -35.32 -16.73
CA ASP A 301 -29.29 -35.11 -16.48
C ASP A 301 -29.97 -34.13 -17.46
N GLU A 302 -29.25 -33.75 -18.53
CA GLU A 302 -29.64 -32.79 -19.58
C GLU A 302 -29.66 -31.33 -19.11
N ARG A 303 -29.19 -31.04 -17.89
CA ARG A 303 -29.11 -29.70 -17.32
C ARG A 303 -27.65 -29.34 -17.07
N ARG A 304 -27.33 -28.07 -17.28
CA ARG A 304 -26.02 -27.50 -16.95
C ARG A 304 -26.19 -26.67 -15.69
N ASP A 305 -26.29 -27.34 -14.55
CA ASP A 305 -26.59 -26.64 -13.30
C ASP A 305 -25.32 -25.95 -12.78
N ASN A 306 -25.42 -24.64 -12.57
CA ASN A 306 -24.36 -23.82 -12.00
C ASN A 306 -24.99 -22.83 -11.00
N PRO A 307 -24.90 -23.10 -9.69
CA PRO A 307 -25.37 -22.17 -8.69
C PRO A 307 -24.42 -20.98 -8.46
N GLY A 308 -23.22 -21.01 -9.06
CA GLY A 308 -22.27 -19.90 -9.04
C GLY A 308 -22.66 -18.75 -9.96
N ASP A 309 -21.80 -17.74 -10.02
CA ASP A 309 -22.03 -16.53 -10.85
C ASP A 309 -21.56 -16.68 -12.30
N GLY A 310 -21.06 -17.86 -12.67
CA GLY A 310 -20.54 -18.20 -14.00
C GLY A 310 -19.11 -17.73 -14.28
N PHE A 311 -18.49 -16.94 -13.38
CA PHE A 311 -17.14 -16.41 -13.62
C PHE A 311 -16.03 -17.40 -13.27
N GLY A 312 -16.23 -18.15 -12.18
CA GLY A 312 -15.33 -19.20 -11.74
C GLY A 312 -14.31 -18.76 -10.69
N VAL A 313 -14.04 -19.64 -9.72
CA VAL A 313 -13.00 -19.47 -8.70
C VAL A 313 -11.64 -19.19 -9.34
N LEU A 314 -11.28 -19.95 -10.39
CA LEU A 314 -9.98 -19.84 -11.04
C LEU A 314 -9.81 -18.49 -11.77
N THR A 315 -10.86 -17.97 -12.37
CA THR A 315 -10.83 -16.67 -13.08
C THR A 315 -10.73 -15.51 -12.09
N TYR A 316 -11.49 -15.55 -10.99
CA TYR A 316 -11.34 -14.56 -9.91
C TYR A 316 -9.91 -14.57 -9.34
N ALA A 317 -9.36 -15.75 -9.11
CA ALA A 317 -8.00 -15.91 -8.60
C ALA A 317 -6.92 -15.34 -9.54
N GLU A 318 -7.02 -15.62 -10.85
CA GLU A 318 -6.08 -15.12 -11.84
C GLU A 318 -6.06 -13.58 -11.87
N LEU A 319 -7.24 -12.97 -11.93
CA LEU A 319 -7.36 -11.51 -11.93
C LEU A 319 -6.94 -10.92 -10.57
N ALA A 320 -7.25 -11.56 -9.45
CA ALA A 320 -6.81 -11.09 -8.13
C ALA A 320 -5.26 -11.05 -8.05
N ILE A 321 -4.57 -12.08 -8.53
CA ILE A 321 -3.10 -12.10 -8.62
C ILE A 321 -2.61 -10.95 -9.51
N GLN A 322 -3.22 -10.77 -10.68
CA GLN A 322 -2.83 -9.71 -11.62
C GLN A 322 -2.97 -8.33 -10.98
N HIS A 323 -4.09 -8.04 -10.32
CA HIS A 323 -4.34 -6.74 -9.72
C HIS A 323 -3.50 -6.48 -8.46
N ALA A 324 -3.22 -7.52 -7.67
CA ALA A 324 -2.26 -7.40 -6.58
C ALA A 324 -0.86 -7.03 -7.11
N GLN A 325 -0.40 -7.70 -8.19
CA GLN A 325 0.89 -7.39 -8.81
C GLN A 325 0.94 -5.96 -9.38
N LEU A 326 -0.11 -5.55 -10.11
CA LEU A 326 -0.19 -4.19 -10.67
C LEU A 326 -0.17 -3.11 -9.58
N ALA A 327 -0.81 -3.34 -8.43
CA ALA A 327 -0.73 -2.43 -7.28
C ALA A 327 0.71 -2.30 -6.75
N MET A 328 1.40 -3.43 -6.59
CA MET A 328 2.80 -3.47 -6.13
C MET A 328 3.75 -2.77 -7.13
N ASP A 329 3.55 -2.98 -8.43
CA ASP A 329 4.37 -2.37 -9.48
C ASP A 329 4.12 -0.87 -9.60
N ALA A 330 2.88 -0.42 -9.38
CA ALA A 330 2.51 1.00 -9.38
C ALA A 330 3.07 1.76 -8.17
N ALA A 331 3.28 1.07 -7.04
CA ALA A 331 3.77 1.65 -5.79
C ALA A 331 5.06 0.97 -5.28
N PRO A 332 6.17 0.99 -6.04
CA PRO A 332 7.35 0.16 -5.75
C PRO A 332 8.13 0.59 -4.48
N ARG A 333 7.79 1.73 -3.90
CA ARG A 333 8.38 2.27 -2.65
C ARG A 333 7.44 2.19 -1.45
N ASP A 334 6.24 1.65 -1.66
CA ASP A 334 5.24 1.50 -0.62
C ASP A 334 5.34 0.09 -0.05
N GLU A 335 5.96 -0.04 1.13
CA GLU A 335 6.21 -1.36 1.72
C GLU A 335 4.91 -2.04 2.17
N THR A 336 3.88 -1.28 2.54
CA THR A 336 2.57 -1.83 2.91
C THR A 336 1.90 -2.49 1.70
N VAL A 337 1.85 -1.78 0.56
CA VAL A 337 1.30 -2.33 -0.68
C VAL A 337 2.11 -3.53 -1.15
N LYS A 338 3.46 -3.47 -1.09
CA LYS A 338 4.34 -4.57 -1.49
C LYS A 338 4.16 -5.82 -0.62
N LEU A 339 4.19 -5.65 0.69
CA LEU A 339 4.09 -6.75 1.65
C LEU A 339 2.74 -7.46 1.49
N HIS A 340 1.65 -6.70 1.59
CA HIS A 340 0.32 -7.29 1.55
C HIS A 340 -0.09 -7.74 0.15
N GLY A 341 0.36 -7.07 -0.92
CA GLY A 341 0.19 -7.57 -2.28
C GLY A 341 0.86 -8.93 -2.49
N GLY A 342 2.06 -9.13 -1.95
CA GLY A 342 2.75 -10.43 -1.96
C GLY A 342 1.99 -11.52 -1.19
N HIS A 343 1.39 -11.16 -0.05
CA HIS A 343 0.55 -12.05 0.75
C HIS A 343 -0.75 -12.44 0.03
N VAL A 344 -1.39 -11.50 -0.67
CA VAL A 344 -2.53 -11.78 -1.55
C VAL A 344 -2.11 -12.81 -2.59
N ILE A 345 -1.04 -12.56 -3.35
CA ILE A 345 -0.59 -13.45 -4.42
C ILE A 345 -0.30 -14.87 -3.89
N THR A 346 0.40 -14.98 -2.76
CA THR A 346 0.75 -16.29 -2.17
C THR A 346 -0.48 -17.05 -1.74
N SER A 347 -1.40 -16.39 -1.02
CA SER A 347 -2.62 -17.01 -0.52
C SER A 347 -3.57 -17.42 -1.65
N VAL A 348 -3.70 -16.59 -2.70
CA VAL A 348 -4.50 -16.93 -3.89
C VAL A 348 -3.91 -18.13 -4.63
N ARG A 349 -2.58 -18.24 -4.75
CA ARG A 349 -1.93 -19.40 -5.40
C ARG A 349 -2.20 -20.71 -4.65
N ASN A 350 -2.16 -20.68 -3.32
CA ASN A 350 -2.53 -21.84 -2.50
C ASN A 350 -3.98 -22.24 -2.74
N ALA A 351 -4.92 -21.28 -2.69
CA ALA A 351 -6.33 -21.51 -2.95
C ALA A 351 -6.59 -22.13 -4.34
N VAL A 352 -5.90 -21.63 -5.37
CA VAL A 352 -5.94 -22.20 -6.73
C VAL A 352 -5.45 -23.65 -6.76
N GLY A 353 -4.37 -23.96 -6.05
CA GLY A 353 -3.83 -25.32 -5.95
C GLY A 353 -4.89 -26.31 -5.43
N TRP A 354 -5.49 -25.99 -4.28
CA TRP A 354 -6.52 -26.83 -3.67
C TRP A 354 -7.82 -26.90 -4.48
N ALA A 355 -8.27 -25.78 -5.06
CA ALA A 355 -9.47 -25.75 -5.90
C ALA A 355 -9.31 -26.60 -7.18
N ARG A 356 -8.13 -26.52 -7.83
CA ARG A 356 -7.82 -27.36 -9.00
C ARG A 356 -7.76 -28.83 -8.62
N GLU A 357 -7.11 -29.18 -7.52
CA GLU A 357 -7.05 -30.56 -7.05
C GLU A 357 -8.44 -31.11 -6.74
N ALA A 358 -9.30 -30.33 -6.08
CA ALA A 358 -10.68 -30.71 -5.80
C ALA A 358 -11.48 -30.97 -7.09
N ARG A 359 -11.37 -30.07 -8.07
CA ARG A 359 -11.98 -30.26 -9.40
C ARG A 359 -11.46 -31.54 -10.07
N ASP A 360 -10.14 -31.73 -10.09
CA ASP A 360 -9.51 -32.87 -10.78
C ASP A 360 -9.89 -34.21 -10.12
N GLN A 361 -10.08 -34.22 -8.80
CA GLN A 361 -10.61 -35.37 -8.08
C GLN A 361 -12.11 -35.62 -8.34
N ALA A 362 -12.90 -34.58 -8.62
CA ALA A 362 -14.33 -34.69 -8.91
C ALA A 362 -14.61 -35.30 -10.29
N LEU A 363 -13.87 -34.89 -11.32
CA LEU A 363 -14.08 -35.30 -12.72
C LEU A 363 -14.19 -36.83 -12.96
N PRO A 364 -13.34 -37.70 -12.40
CA PRO A 364 -13.49 -39.15 -12.60
C PRO A 364 -14.73 -39.74 -11.90
N LEU A 365 -15.32 -39.07 -10.91
CA LEU A 365 -16.41 -39.62 -10.08
C LEU A 365 -17.75 -39.69 -10.81
N PHE A 366 -17.95 -38.92 -11.87
CA PHE A 366 -19.16 -39.00 -12.70
C PHE A 366 -19.31 -40.36 -13.40
N ARG A 367 -18.20 -41.09 -13.59
CA ARG A 367 -18.19 -42.44 -14.17
C ARG A 367 -18.32 -43.55 -13.13
N ALA A 368 -18.29 -43.24 -11.84
CA ALA A 368 -18.33 -44.25 -10.79
C ALA A 368 -19.72 -44.91 -10.70
N GLY A 369 -19.77 -46.24 -10.70
CA GLY A 369 -21.03 -47.00 -10.81
C GLY A 369 -21.83 -47.16 -9.52
N ASN A 370 -21.31 -46.77 -8.35
CA ASN A 370 -22.03 -46.87 -7.08
C ASN A 370 -21.55 -45.80 -6.08
N GLY A 371 -22.43 -45.45 -5.12
CA GLY A 371 -22.14 -44.45 -4.09
C GLY A 371 -21.04 -44.83 -3.10
N ALA A 372 -20.77 -46.14 -2.91
CA ALA A 372 -19.69 -46.57 -2.00
C ALA A 372 -18.31 -46.11 -2.50
N ALA A 373 -18.11 -46.07 -3.82
CA ALA A 373 -16.88 -45.57 -4.44
C ALA A 373 -16.69 -44.05 -4.30
N LEU A 374 -17.76 -43.29 -4.02
CA LEU A 374 -17.69 -41.83 -3.87
C LEU A 374 -17.26 -41.39 -2.46
N ARG A 375 -17.46 -42.22 -1.43
CA ARG A 375 -17.28 -41.82 -0.02
C ARG A 375 -15.94 -41.13 0.26
N GLN A 376 -14.84 -41.84 0.06
CA GLN A 376 -13.52 -41.31 0.40
C GLN A 376 -13.07 -40.17 -0.55
N PRO A 377 -13.29 -40.24 -1.88
CA PRO A 377 -13.00 -39.10 -2.76
C PRO A 377 -13.78 -37.82 -2.42
N VAL A 378 -15.07 -37.92 -2.14
CA VAL A 378 -15.91 -36.75 -1.84
C VAL A 378 -15.53 -36.11 -0.50
N ASP A 379 -15.13 -36.91 0.49
CA ASP A 379 -14.53 -36.39 1.73
C ASP A 379 -13.25 -35.58 1.47
N GLY A 380 -12.40 -36.07 0.56
CA GLY A 380 -11.18 -35.38 0.11
C GLY A 380 -11.48 -34.06 -0.61
N ILE A 381 -12.42 -34.05 -1.54
CA ILE A 381 -12.86 -32.85 -2.27
C ILE A 381 -13.40 -31.79 -1.30
N ALA A 382 -14.24 -32.18 -0.35
CA ALA A 382 -14.77 -31.27 0.67
C ALA A 382 -13.66 -30.68 1.55
N ALA A 383 -12.65 -31.49 1.92
CA ALA A 383 -11.50 -31.02 2.68
C ALA A 383 -10.63 -30.03 1.87
N LEU A 384 -10.38 -30.30 0.59
CA LEU A 384 -9.61 -29.42 -0.29
C LEU A 384 -10.31 -28.07 -0.49
N LEU A 385 -11.62 -28.05 -0.71
CA LEU A 385 -12.34 -26.78 -0.89
C LEU A 385 -12.50 -26.01 0.42
N SER A 386 -12.59 -26.69 1.56
CA SER A 386 -12.47 -26.04 2.86
C SER A 386 -11.09 -25.40 3.04
N GLN A 387 -10.00 -26.04 2.57
CA GLN A 387 -8.65 -25.46 2.59
C GLN A 387 -8.52 -24.30 1.58
N ALA A 388 -9.12 -24.41 0.39
CA ALA A 388 -9.15 -23.31 -0.57
C ALA A 388 -9.84 -22.05 -0.02
N LEU A 389 -10.86 -22.24 0.83
CA LEU A 389 -11.58 -21.15 1.49
C LEU A 389 -10.80 -20.58 2.68
N GLU A 390 -10.55 -21.42 3.68
CA GLU A 390 -10.08 -21.03 5.01
C GLU A 390 -8.55 -21.05 5.12
N GLY A 391 -7.89 -21.87 4.31
CA GLY A 391 -6.49 -22.22 4.46
C GLY A 391 -6.28 -23.41 5.40
N ARG A 392 -5.01 -23.65 5.70
CA ARG A 392 -4.59 -24.74 6.59
C ARG A 392 -3.42 -24.29 7.45
N ASP A 393 -3.55 -24.49 8.75
CA ASP A 393 -2.42 -24.38 9.67
C ASP A 393 -1.49 -25.60 9.50
N VAL A 394 -0.53 -25.50 8.57
CA VAL A 394 0.41 -26.59 8.26
C VAL A 394 1.36 -26.83 9.43
N ASN A 395 1.75 -25.75 10.11
CA ASN A 395 2.80 -25.77 11.11
C ASN A 395 2.28 -25.95 12.55
N ARG A 396 0.95 -25.94 12.73
CA ARG A 396 0.18 -26.16 13.97
C ARG A 396 0.42 -25.13 15.07
N ASP A 397 0.54 -23.86 14.70
CA ASP A 397 0.70 -22.76 15.67
C ASP A 397 -0.60 -22.00 16.00
N GLY A 398 -1.72 -22.50 15.51
CA GLY A 398 -3.04 -21.92 15.68
C GLY A 398 -3.33 -20.81 14.66
N ARG A 399 -2.52 -20.69 13.59
CA ARG A 399 -2.68 -19.64 12.58
C ARG A 399 -2.65 -20.15 11.16
N ILE A 400 -3.16 -19.30 10.29
CA ILE A 400 -3.14 -19.49 8.86
C ILE A 400 -2.41 -18.29 8.29
N ASP A 401 -1.11 -18.46 8.10
CA ASP A 401 -0.24 -17.39 7.64
C ASP A 401 -0.28 -17.25 6.11
N PRO A 402 0.02 -16.07 5.55
CA PRO A 402 0.07 -15.84 4.10
C PRO A 402 1.31 -16.45 3.42
N VAL A 403 1.67 -17.67 3.80
CA VAL A 403 2.85 -18.42 3.32
C VAL A 403 2.44 -19.57 2.41
N PRO A 404 3.36 -20.12 1.59
CA PRO A 404 3.05 -21.28 0.75
C PRO A 404 2.49 -22.45 1.56
N GLY A 405 1.33 -22.95 1.14
CA GLY A 405 0.64 -24.08 1.77
C GLY A 405 -0.28 -23.75 2.95
N GLU A 406 -0.37 -22.49 3.39
CA GLU A 406 -1.24 -22.11 4.52
C GLU A 406 -2.40 -21.19 4.12
N GLY A 407 -2.12 -19.91 3.86
CA GLY A 407 -3.12 -18.90 3.54
C GLY A 407 -3.93 -19.22 2.29
N ALA A 408 -5.20 -18.79 2.26
CA ALA A 408 -6.13 -19.08 1.16
C ALA A 408 -7.02 -17.89 0.80
N ALA A 409 -8.25 -18.12 0.30
CA ALA A 409 -9.15 -17.04 -0.12
C ALA A 409 -9.45 -16.04 1.00
N HIS A 410 -9.71 -16.49 2.24
CA HIS A 410 -9.91 -15.61 3.39
C HIS A 410 -8.66 -14.77 3.70
N THR A 411 -7.49 -15.39 3.75
CA THR A 411 -6.21 -14.72 3.99
C THR A 411 -5.93 -13.67 2.91
N ALA A 412 -6.17 -14.01 1.64
CA ALA A 412 -6.04 -13.09 0.51
C ALA A 412 -6.97 -11.88 0.65
N TYR A 413 -8.23 -12.10 1.00
CA TYR A 413 -9.19 -11.02 1.22
C TYR A 413 -8.72 -10.05 2.32
N ASN A 414 -8.31 -10.58 3.47
CA ASN A 414 -7.84 -9.77 4.59
C ASN A 414 -6.59 -8.96 4.23
N HIS A 415 -5.63 -9.56 3.52
CA HIS A 415 -4.45 -8.84 3.07
C HIS A 415 -4.74 -7.81 1.99
N ALA A 416 -5.73 -8.05 1.12
CA ALA A 416 -6.16 -7.01 0.19
C ALA A 416 -6.63 -5.75 0.95
N GLN A 417 -7.37 -5.90 2.06
CA GLN A 417 -7.78 -4.75 2.89
C GLN A 417 -6.58 -4.03 3.49
N LEU A 418 -5.58 -4.78 3.96
CA LEU A 418 -4.35 -4.21 4.51
C LEU A 418 -3.52 -3.43 3.48
N MET A 419 -3.62 -3.75 2.18
CA MET A 419 -3.01 -2.93 1.12
C MET A 419 -3.58 -1.50 1.08
N ALA A 420 -4.79 -1.29 1.58
CA ALA A 420 -5.44 0.02 1.67
C ALA A 420 -5.10 0.80 2.95
N SER A 421 -4.17 0.32 3.78
CA SER A 421 -3.85 1.00 5.04
C SER A 421 -3.27 2.40 4.79
N ILE A 422 -3.65 3.35 5.64
CA ILE A 422 -3.24 4.75 5.54
C ILE A 422 -2.26 5.04 6.67
N THR A 423 -1.02 5.37 6.32
CA THR A 423 -0.06 5.91 7.28
C THR A 423 -0.25 7.42 7.38
N LEU A 424 -0.49 7.92 8.59
CA LEU A 424 -0.66 9.34 8.86
C LEU A 424 0.62 9.95 9.43
N THR A 425 0.98 11.12 8.93
CA THR A 425 2.12 11.91 9.40
C THR A 425 1.69 13.31 9.80
N ALA A 426 2.49 13.97 10.63
CA ALA A 426 2.27 15.35 11.03
C ALA A 426 2.10 16.26 9.80
N ALA A 427 1.01 17.04 9.79
CA ALA A 427 0.82 18.05 8.78
C ALA A 427 1.83 19.20 9.01
N ALA A 428 2.45 19.71 7.94
CA ALA A 428 3.37 20.83 8.06
C ALA A 428 2.60 22.08 8.52
N VAL A 429 2.95 22.60 9.71
CA VAL A 429 2.42 23.88 10.18
C VAL A 429 3.17 25.00 9.45
N VAL A 430 2.51 25.68 8.52
CA VAL A 430 2.99 26.95 7.98
C VAL A 430 2.72 28.00 9.05
N ALA A 431 3.77 28.53 9.69
CA ALA A 431 3.62 29.63 10.62
C ALA A 431 3.02 30.85 9.90
N PRO A 432 2.13 31.64 10.55
CA PRO A 432 1.72 32.91 10.00
C PRO A 432 2.97 33.76 9.77
N ALA A 433 3.08 34.36 8.58
CA ALA A 433 4.18 35.28 8.26
C ALA A 433 4.31 36.32 9.39
N PRO A 434 5.53 36.65 9.85
CA PRO A 434 5.70 37.66 10.89
C PRO A 434 4.97 38.93 10.45
N ALA A 435 4.16 39.47 11.36
CA ALA A 435 3.41 40.70 11.10
C ALA A 435 4.39 41.75 10.58
N VAL A 436 4.24 42.13 9.31
CA VAL A 436 4.99 43.24 8.74
C VAL A 436 4.49 44.46 9.49
N THR A 437 5.24 44.93 10.48
CA THR A 437 5.06 46.27 11.02
C THR A 437 5.08 47.22 9.84
N PRO A 438 4.00 47.98 9.57
CA PRO A 438 3.98 48.89 8.44
C PRO A 438 5.15 49.86 8.60
N ALA A 439 6.08 49.82 7.65
CA ALA A 439 7.14 50.80 7.58
C ALA A 439 6.49 52.18 7.47
N LEU A 440 6.91 53.10 8.34
CA LEU A 440 6.54 54.52 8.27
C LEU A 440 6.70 54.99 6.83
N ALA A 441 5.60 55.47 6.24
CA ALA A 441 5.57 55.99 4.88
C ALA A 441 6.57 57.15 4.75
N LEU A 442 7.67 56.92 4.04
CA LEU A 442 8.53 57.99 3.56
C LEU A 442 7.81 58.66 2.39
N THR A 443 7.67 59.98 2.47
CA THR A 443 7.07 60.81 1.44
C THR A 443 7.86 60.72 0.13
N PRO A 444 7.21 60.66 -1.05
CA PRO A 444 7.93 60.64 -2.31
C PRO A 444 8.58 62.00 -2.57
N GLY A 445 9.90 62.02 -2.76
CA GLY A 445 10.61 63.15 -3.34
C GLY A 445 10.27 63.32 -4.83
N PRO A 446 10.48 64.52 -5.41
CA PRO A 446 10.01 64.84 -6.75
C PRO A 446 10.75 64.04 -7.85
N SER A 447 9.97 63.51 -8.79
CA SER A 447 10.45 62.82 -10.00
C SER A 447 11.23 63.77 -10.92
N PRO A 448 12.34 63.34 -11.55
CA PRO A 448 13.05 64.14 -12.53
C PRO A 448 12.30 64.20 -13.88
N VAL A 449 12.28 65.39 -14.47
CA VAL A 449 11.74 65.70 -15.80
C VAL A 449 12.66 65.12 -16.87
N ILE A 450 12.14 64.26 -17.76
CA ILE A 450 12.86 63.81 -18.97
C ILE A 450 12.38 64.65 -20.15
N GLY A 451 13.28 65.49 -20.68
CA GLY A 451 13.07 66.27 -21.90
C GLY A 451 13.06 65.37 -23.15
N ARG A 452 12.11 65.62 -24.06
CA ARG A 452 12.05 65.01 -25.39
C ARG A 452 12.99 65.76 -26.34
N GLY A 453 13.96 65.06 -26.91
CA GLY A 453 14.73 65.51 -28.08
C GLY A 453 14.54 64.54 -29.24
N VAL A 454 14.11 65.06 -30.39
CA VAL A 454 13.97 64.31 -31.64
C VAL A 454 15.17 64.66 -32.52
N ALA A 455 15.88 63.64 -33.02
CA ALA A 455 16.86 63.78 -34.09
C ALA A 455 16.63 62.66 -35.10
N GLU A 456 16.23 63.04 -36.32
CA GLU A 456 16.11 62.15 -37.47
C GLU A 456 17.41 62.14 -38.28
N ALA A 457 17.94 60.93 -38.54
CA ALA A 457 18.79 60.66 -39.69
C ALA A 457 18.67 59.17 -40.07
N SER A 458 18.21 58.94 -41.31
CA SER A 458 18.52 57.74 -42.10
C SER A 458 17.95 56.39 -41.62
N GLY A 459 16.62 56.24 -41.71
CA GLY A 459 16.02 55.03 -42.29
C GLY A 459 16.12 53.69 -41.54
N THR A 460 16.37 53.64 -40.23
CA THR A 460 16.24 52.40 -39.45
C THR A 460 15.79 52.69 -38.02
N ARG A 461 14.66 52.11 -37.60
CA ARG A 461 14.14 52.22 -36.22
C ARG A 461 14.84 51.21 -35.31
N LEU A 462 15.60 51.72 -34.33
CA LEU A 462 16.16 50.95 -33.23
C LEU A 462 15.54 51.46 -31.92
N VAL A 463 14.83 50.59 -31.22
CA VAL A 463 14.29 50.87 -29.87
C VAL A 463 15.32 50.35 -28.86
N LEU A 464 16.00 51.26 -28.17
CA LEU A 464 16.91 50.97 -27.07
C LEU A 464 16.16 51.15 -25.75
N ILE A 465 16.00 50.05 -25.00
CA ILE A 465 15.57 50.06 -23.60
C ILE A 465 16.79 49.71 -22.76
N ALA A 466 17.32 50.70 -22.03
CA ALA A 466 18.35 50.49 -21.01
C ALA A 466 17.66 50.21 -19.67
N LEU A 467 17.85 49.00 -19.14
CA LEU A 467 17.52 48.64 -17.75
C LEU A 467 18.80 48.72 -16.91
N ALA A 468 18.77 49.51 -15.84
CA ALA A 468 19.87 49.68 -14.91
C ALA A 468 19.79 48.67 -13.75
N GLY A 469 20.91 47.98 -13.47
CA GLY A 469 21.22 47.22 -12.24
C GLY A 469 20.57 45.83 -12.14
N THR A 470 21.28 44.70 -12.05
CA THR A 470 22.61 44.38 -11.50
C THR A 470 23.18 43.12 -12.19
N ALA A 471 24.50 43.06 -12.41
CA ALA A 471 25.25 41.95 -13.01
C ALA A 471 25.13 40.66 -12.16
N ALA A 472 25.13 39.43 -12.69
CA ALA A 472 25.94 38.91 -13.78
C ALA A 472 25.29 37.74 -14.54
N PHE A 473 25.20 37.84 -15.86
CA PHE A 473 25.24 36.73 -16.83
C PHE A 473 25.75 37.31 -18.17
N LEU A 474 26.94 36.90 -18.59
CA LEU A 474 27.51 37.05 -19.95
C LEU A 474 27.71 35.62 -20.47
N LEU A 475 27.64 35.25 -21.75
CA LEU A 475 27.32 35.91 -23.02
C LEU A 475 27.31 34.76 -24.07
N VAL A 476 26.65 35.03 -25.19
CA VAL A 476 27.00 34.65 -26.57
C VAL A 476 25.89 33.87 -27.26
N LEU A 477 25.03 34.65 -27.91
CA LEU A 477 24.49 34.31 -29.22
C LEU A 477 24.29 35.64 -29.94
N VAL A 478 24.97 35.82 -31.08
CA VAL A 478 24.39 36.24 -32.36
C VAL A 478 25.52 36.23 -33.39
N LEU A 479 25.37 35.43 -34.44
CA LEU A 479 25.51 35.93 -35.81
C LEU A 479 24.50 35.19 -36.69
N ALA A 480 23.58 35.99 -37.22
CA ALA A 480 22.42 35.59 -37.98
C ALA A 480 22.75 35.22 -39.43
N ALA A 481 21.88 34.39 -39.99
CA ALA A 481 21.82 34.05 -41.40
C ALA A 481 21.43 35.25 -42.27
N TRP A 482 22.11 35.43 -43.41
CA TRP A 482 21.42 35.75 -44.67
C TRP A 482 22.21 35.27 -45.90
N ARG A 483 21.55 34.37 -46.63
CA ARG A 483 21.49 34.14 -48.11
C ARG A 483 22.74 34.36 -48.97
N LEU A 484 23.07 33.33 -49.77
CA LEU A 484 22.89 33.31 -51.24
C LEU A 484 23.42 32.00 -51.86
N GLY A 485 22.73 31.51 -52.88
CA GLY A 485 23.35 30.73 -53.97
C GLY A 485 23.08 29.23 -53.95
N GLY A 486 22.10 28.78 -54.73
CA GLY A 486 21.72 27.37 -54.79
C GLY A 486 22.64 26.48 -55.62
N ARG A 487 22.28 25.19 -55.69
CA ARG A 487 22.19 24.40 -56.92
C ARG A 487 21.49 23.06 -56.65
N ARG A 488 20.57 22.72 -57.56
CA ARG A 488 19.98 21.39 -57.76
C ARG A 488 20.97 20.47 -58.49
N ALA A 489 20.60 19.18 -58.51
CA ALA A 489 21.11 18.03 -59.28
C ALA A 489 22.23 17.25 -58.56
N ARG A 490 22.14 15.94 -58.33
CA ARG A 490 21.31 14.88 -58.96
C ARG A 490 20.66 13.97 -57.92
#